data_AF-A0A7W4UNZ8-F1
#
_entry.id   AF-A0A7W4UNZ8-F1
#
_cell.length_a   1.000
_cell.length_b   1.000
_cell.length_c   1.000
_cell.angle_alpha   90.00
_cell.angle_beta   90.00
_cell.angle_gamma   90.00
#
_symmetry.space_group_name_H-M   'P 1'
#
loop_
_entity.id
_entity.type
_entity.pdbx_description
1 polymer ?
#
loop_
_entity_poly.entity_id
_entity_poly.type
_entity_poly.pdbx_seq_one_letter_code
_entity_poly.pdbx_strand_id
1 'polypeptide(L)'
;MDLVNFSGYQENLDEQLAAASAATGTEIPEIALPIALLVLLQLASIPLGAVINVIPALGEELGWRGWLLPKLLKFGIVPALLISGVIWGLWHAPLILLGYNYLDAPGWLGLTMMTGMCILVGSVFDWLRIRSESVWPAALAHGAFNEAGGSYLLFAAAGERVDTTQATIVGWTGWIVPLIFVGVLLATKQFAPPKPLPAPPLSPHPTAPPNHHPAAPLRQEWVRCRFAGARTCICLSLAAGSGQGGARPGARPGAGRAQGGARAGAGRAQAEGTDLADEVPHTSRQH
;
A
#
# COMPACT_ATOMS: atom_id res chain seq x y z
N MET A 1 0.40 22.06 -24.97
CA MET A 1 -0.50 22.09 -23.77
C MET A 1 -1.77 22.83 -24.12
N ASP A 2 -2.93 22.27 -23.78
CA ASP A 2 -4.25 22.88 -24.00
C ASP A 2 -5.03 22.95 -22.68
N LEU A 3 -5.17 24.16 -22.14
CA LEU A 3 -5.81 24.41 -20.84
C LEU A 3 -7.28 24.82 -20.96
N VAL A 4 -7.77 24.99 -22.20
CA VAL A 4 -9.11 25.56 -22.46
C VAL A 4 -10.05 24.47 -22.94
N ASN A 5 -9.62 23.68 -23.92
CA ASN A 5 -10.47 22.66 -24.53
C ASN A 5 -10.14 21.24 -24.05
N PHE A 6 -8.99 21.05 -23.38
CA PHE A 6 -8.54 19.74 -22.90
C PHE A 6 -8.53 18.68 -24.02
N SER A 7 -8.16 19.09 -25.24
CA SER A 7 -8.27 18.28 -26.45
C SER A 7 -7.53 16.94 -26.37
N GLY A 8 -6.35 16.89 -25.75
CA GLY A 8 -5.61 15.62 -25.57
C GLY A 8 -6.28 14.66 -24.58
N TYR A 9 -6.98 15.18 -23.57
CA TYR A 9 -7.76 14.35 -22.64
C TYR A 9 -9.01 13.78 -23.33
N GLN A 10 -9.65 14.56 -24.20
CA GLN A 10 -10.77 14.09 -25.00
C GLN A 10 -10.33 12.97 -25.96
N GLU A 11 -9.23 13.17 -26.69
CA GLU A 11 -8.66 12.14 -27.58
C GLU A 11 -8.37 10.84 -26.81
N ASN A 12 -7.75 10.94 -25.63
CA ASN A 12 -7.46 9.77 -24.81
C ASN A 12 -8.73 9.07 -24.27
N LEU A 13 -9.78 9.82 -23.97
CA LEU A 13 -11.07 9.26 -23.56
C LEU A 13 -11.74 8.51 -24.71
N ASP A 14 -11.73 9.09 -25.91
CA ASP A 14 -12.30 8.47 -27.11
C ASP A 14 -11.55 7.18 -27.47
N GLU A 15 -10.22 7.17 -27.36
CA GLU A 15 -9.39 5.97 -27.52
C GLU A 15 -9.75 4.87 -26.49
N GLN A 16 -9.94 5.25 -25.22
CA GLN A 16 -10.33 4.30 -24.17
C GLN A 16 -11.73 3.70 -24.40
N LEU A 17 -12.69 4.53 -24.84
CA LEU A 17 -14.04 4.08 -25.18
C LEU A 17 -14.04 3.15 -26.39
N ALA A 18 -13.23 3.47 -27.42
CA ALA A 18 -13.06 2.61 -28.58
C ALA A 18 -12.42 1.26 -28.21
N ALA A 19 -11.36 1.28 -27.37
CA ALA A 19 -10.72 0.07 -26.89
C ALA A 19 -11.66 -0.79 -26.03
N ALA A 20 -12.46 -0.17 -25.16
CA ALA A 20 -13.44 -0.85 -24.33
C ALA A 20 -14.58 -1.45 -25.20
N SER A 21 -15.07 -0.71 -26.19
CA SER A 21 -16.08 -1.20 -27.14
C SER A 21 -15.58 -2.40 -27.93
N ALA A 22 -14.31 -2.36 -28.38
CA ALA A 22 -13.67 -3.48 -29.07
C ALA A 22 -13.51 -4.71 -28.15
N ALA A 23 -13.21 -4.50 -26.87
CA ALA A 23 -13.05 -5.59 -25.90
C ALA A 23 -14.38 -6.26 -25.52
N THR A 24 -15.48 -5.51 -25.43
CA THR A 24 -16.80 -6.05 -25.06
C THR A 24 -17.64 -6.45 -26.27
N GLY A 25 -17.26 -6.05 -27.48
CA GLY A 25 -18.05 -6.27 -28.70
C GLY A 25 -19.36 -5.47 -28.74
N THR A 26 -19.48 -4.45 -27.88
CA THR A 26 -20.64 -3.57 -27.77
C THR A 26 -20.21 -2.13 -27.92
N GLU A 27 -20.86 -1.35 -28.79
CA GLU A 27 -20.60 0.08 -28.90
C GLU A 27 -20.95 0.79 -27.58
N ILE A 28 -19.94 1.39 -26.95
CA ILE A 28 -20.12 2.24 -25.78
C ILE A 28 -20.38 3.66 -26.30
N PRO A 29 -21.54 4.26 -26.00
CA PRO A 29 -21.87 5.59 -26.49
C PRO A 29 -20.91 6.64 -25.91
N GLU A 30 -20.72 7.73 -26.67
CA GLU A 30 -19.95 8.89 -26.23
C GLU A 30 -20.51 9.46 -24.92
N ILE A 31 -19.60 9.93 -24.06
CA ILE A 31 -19.97 10.52 -22.78
C ILE A 31 -20.50 11.94 -23.03
N ALA A 32 -21.82 12.13 -22.91
CA ALA A 32 -22.50 13.40 -23.15
C ALA A 32 -22.27 14.49 -22.05
N LEU A 33 -21.19 14.39 -21.27
CA LEU A 33 -20.85 15.36 -20.23
C LEU A 33 -19.85 16.40 -20.76
N PRO A 34 -19.94 17.67 -20.32
CA PRO A 34 -18.93 18.66 -20.68
C PRO A 34 -17.53 18.22 -20.23
N ILE A 35 -16.54 18.37 -21.11
CA ILE A 35 -15.15 17.93 -20.84
C ILE A 35 -14.58 18.55 -19.56
N ALA A 36 -14.93 19.82 -19.27
CA ALA A 36 -14.53 20.50 -18.05
C ALA A 36 -15.04 19.79 -16.78
N LEU A 37 -16.25 19.21 -16.82
CA LEU A 37 -16.78 18.44 -15.69
C LEU A 37 -16.01 17.12 -15.53
N LEU A 38 -15.67 16.44 -16.62
CA LEU A 38 -14.87 15.22 -16.58
C LEU A 38 -13.48 15.47 -16.00
N VAL A 39 -12.83 16.57 -16.40
CA VAL A 39 -11.55 17.01 -15.82
C VAL A 39 -11.68 17.27 -14.32
N LEU A 40 -12.74 17.98 -13.88
CA LEU A 40 -12.98 18.22 -12.45
C LEU A 40 -13.21 16.92 -11.68
N LEU A 41 -13.95 15.97 -12.26
CA LEU A 41 -14.19 14.65 -11.65
C LEU A 41 -12.88 13.84 -11.56
N GLN A 42 -12.03 13.89 -12.57
CA GLN A 42 -10.71 13.23 -12.57
C GLN A 42 -9.77 13.84 -11.52
N LEU A 43 -9.79 15.17 -11.33
CA LEU A 43 -9.01 15.79 -10.27
C LEU A 43 -9.59 15.47 -8.89
N ALA A 44 -10.92 15.42 -8.77
CA ALA A 44 -11.61 15.03 -7.54
C ALA A 44 -11.46 13.53 -7.22
N SER A 45 -11.10 12.68 -8.19
CA SER A 45 -10.84 11.27 -7.93
C SER A 45 -9.49 11.03 -7.27
N ILE A 46 -8.53 11.96 -7.37
CA ILE A 46 -7.16 11.77 -6.84
C ILE A 46 -7.16 11.39 -5.35
N PRO A 47 -7.89 12.07 -4.44
CA PRO A 47 -7.94 11.67 -3.04
C PRO A 47 -8.57 10.29 -2.82
N LEU A 48 -9.56 9.91 -3.64
CA LEU A 48 -10.20 8.61 -3.55
C LEU A 48 -9.26 7.50 -4.05
N GLY A 49 -8.62 7.72 -5.20
CA GLY A 49 -7.60 6.83 -5.75
C GLY A 49 -6.41 6.68 -4.82
N ALA A 50 -6.00 7.74 -4.11
CA ALA A 50 -4.97 7.66 -3.08
C ALA A 50 -5.31 6.67 -1.95
N VAL A 51 -6.57 6.66 -1.50
CA VAL A 51 -7.04 5.73 -0.45
C VAL A 51 -7.09 4.30 -0.98
N ILE A 52 -7.50 4.09 -2.23
CA ILE A 52 -7.54 2.76 -2.85
C ILE A 52 -6.11 2.24 -3.06
N ASN A 53 -5.21 3.08 -3.57
CA ASN A 53 -3.80 2.76 -3.80
C ASN A 53 -2.98 2.64 -2.51
N VAL A 54 -3.54 2.99 -1.34
CA VAL A 54 -2.82 2.86 -0.08
C VAL A 54 -2.45 1.43 0.25
N ILE A 55 -3.25 0.44 -0.15
CA ILE A 55 -3.01 -0.98 0.16
C ILE A 55 -1.77 -1.51 -0.55
N PRO A 56 -1.65 -1.41 -1.89
CA PRO A 56 -0.41 -1.81 -2.57
C PRO A 56 0.78 -0.95 -2.13
N ALA A 57 0.58 0.38 -2.00
CA ALA A 57 1.64 1.28 -1.53
C ALA A 57 2.14 0.92 -0.12
N LEU A 58 1.26 0.49 0.78
CA LEU A 58 1.64 0.06 2.13
C LEU A 58 2.58 -1.15 2.09
N GLY A 59 2.36 -2.09 1.16
CA GLY A 59 3.25 -3.24 0.97
C GLY A 59 4.69 -2.81 0.68
N GLU A 60 4.85 -1.84 -0.23
CA GLU A 60 6.15 -1.24 -0.54
C GLU A 60 6.72 -0.44 0.64
N GLU A 61 5.91 0.44 1.25
CA GLU A 61 6.34 1.32 2.33
C GLU A 61 6.73 0.57 3.61
N LEU A 62 6.16 -0.60 3.86
CA LEU A 62 6.62 -1.49 4.93
C LEU A 62 8.07 -1.97 4.71
N GLY A 63 8.46 -2.23 3.47
CA GLY A 63 9.84 -2.55 3.12
C GLY A 63 10.74 -1.33 3.20
N TRP A 64 10.39 -0.28 2.47
CA TRP A 64 11.22 0.92 2.33
C TRP A 64 11.32 1.72 3.62
N ARG A 65 10.18 2.16 4.16
CA ARG A 65 10.14 3.05 5.34
C ARG A 65 10.12 2.22 6.61
N GLY A 66 9.43 1.08 6.62
CA GLY A 66 9.34 0.15 7.74
C GLY A 66 10.66 -0.50 8.13
N TRP A 67 11.43 -0.97 7.15
CA TRP A 67 12.62 -1.78 7.41
C TRP A 67 13.94 -1.16 6.92
N LEU A 68 13.99 -0.61 5.70
CA LEU A 68 15.23 -0.11 5.11
C LEU A 68 15.67 1.22 5.74
N LEU A 69 14.77 2.22 5.80
CA LEU A 69 15.07 3.55 6.32
C LEU A 69 15.65 3.53 7.75
N PRO A 70 15.07 2.81 8.75
CA PRO A 70 15.62 2.79 10.11
C PRO A 70 17.05 2.23 10.18
N LYS A 71 17.39 1.30 9.27
CA LYS A 71 18.74 0.72 9.19
C LYS A 71 19.73 1.67 8.53
N LEU A 72 19.27 2.55 7.64
CA LEU A 72 20.09 3.54 6.97
C LEU A 72 20.32 4.79 7.83
N LEU A 73 19.36 5.18 8.67
CA LEU A 73 19.46 6.36 9.54
C LEU A 73 20.69 6.37 10.46
N LYS A 74 21.27 5.20 10.80
CA LYS A 74 22.52 5.10 11.57
C LYS A 74 23.73 5.72 10.87
N PHE A 75 23.67 5.89 9.55
CA PHE A 75 24.73 6.52 8.75
C PHE A 75 24.50 8.03 8.57
N GLY A 76 23.45 8.58 9.19
CA GLY A 76 23.03 9.98 9.04
C GLY A 76 21.85 10.14 8.09
N ILE A 77 21.20 11.32 8.15
CA ILE A 77 20.01 11.62 7.36
C ILE A 77 20.33 11.60 5.85
N VAL A 78 21.29 12.41 5.40
CA VAL A 78 21.56 12.58 3.96
C VAL A 78 21.96 11.25 3.28
N PRO A 79 22.88 10.44 3.83
CA PRO A 79 23.17 9.13 3.26
C PRO A 79 21.95 8.21 3.25
N ALA A 80 21.09 8.28 4.27
CA ALA A 80 19.88 7.46 4.30
C ALA A 80 18.91 7.83 3.18
N LEU A 81 18.65 9.12 2.94
CA LEU A 81 17.79 9.59 1.86
C LEU A 81 18.32 9.17 0.48
N LEU A 82 19.61 9.38 0.23
CA LEU A 82 20.24 9.05 -1.05
C LEU A 82 20.26 7.54 -1.31
N ILE A 83 20.69 6.74 -0.34
CA ILE A 83 20.77 5.27 -0.50
C ILE A 83 19.36 4.67 -0.64
N SER A 84 18.41 5.12 0.17
CA SER A 84 17.00 4.69 0.09
C SER A 84 16.42 4.99 -1.29
N GLY A 85 16.58 6.22 -1.78
CA GLY A 85 16.11 6.65 -3.09
C GLY A 85 16.76 5.90 -4.25
N VAL A 86 18.06 5.63 -4.19
CA VAL A 86 18.76 4.84 -5.22
C VAL A 86 18.25 3.40 -5.26
N ILE A 87 18.11 2.74 -4.11
CA ILE A 87 17.61 1.37 -4.06
C ILE A 87 16.18 1.30 -4.61
N TRP A 88 15.32 2.26 -4.25
CA TRP A 88 13.96 2.33 -4.75
C TRP A 88 13.91 2.61 -6.26
N GLY A 89 14.72 3.54 -6.77
CA GLY A 89 14.84 3.81 -8.20
C GLY A 89 15.30 2.60 -9.02
N LEU A 90 16.28 1.85 -8.51
CA LEU A 90 16.76 0.63 -9.14
C LEU A 90 15.74 -0.52 -9.08
N TRP A 91 14.88 -0.54 -8.06
CA TRP A 91 13.80 -1.52 -7.98
C TRP A 91 12.81 -1.39 -9.16
N HIS A 92 12.65 -0.19 -9.71
CA HIS A 92 11.84 0.04 -10.92
C HIS A 92 12.52 -0.39 -12.23
N ALA A 93 13.82 -0.76 -12.23
CA ALA A 93 14.57 -1.02 -13.44
C ALA A 93 13.91 -2.01 -14.42
N PRO A 94 13.30 -3.14 -13.99
CA PRO A 94 12.66 -4.07 -14.93
C PRO A 94 11.54 -3.41 -15.75
N LEU A 95 10.71 -2.57 -15.13
CA LEU A 95 9.60 -1.90 -15.80
C LEU A 95 10.09 -0.74 -16.66
N ILE A 96 11.07 0.03 -16.18
CA ILE A 96 11.62 1.17 -16.93
C ILE A 96 12.37 0.72 -18.17
N LEU A 97 13.12 -0.39 -18.09
CA LEU A 97 13.81 -0.96 -19.24
C LEU A 97 12.85 -1.57 -20.27
N LEU A 98 11.61 -1.87 -19.88
CA LEU A 98 10.51 -2.25 -20.79
C LEU A 98 9.79 -1.03 -21.40
N GLY A 99 10.21 0.20 -21.08
CA GLY A 99 9.62 1.44 -21.61
C GLY A 99 8.48 2.01 -20.77
N TYR A 100 8.19 1.45 -19.59
CA TYR A 100 7.20 2.02 -18.68
C TYR A 100 7.67 3.39 -18.17
N ASN A 101 6.76 4.36 -18.04
CA ASN A 101 7.00 5.77 -17.69
C ASN A 101 7.84 6.60 -18.69
N TYR A 102 8.77 6.00 -19.44
CA TYR A 102 9.69 6.71 -20.34
C TYR A 102 9.76 6.05 -21.71
N LEU A 103 8.63 6.05 -22.43
CA LEU A 103 8.50 5.33 -23.70
C LEU A 103 9.47 5.83 -24.79
N ASP A 104 9.76 7.13 -24.80
CA ASP A 104 10.59 7.78 -25.82
C ASP A 104 12.07 7.94 -25.41
N ALA A 105 12.43 7.53 -24.20
CA ALA A 105 13.79 7.67 -23.69
C ALA A 105 14.57 6.35 -23.81
N PRO A 106 15.89 6.40 -24.06
CA PRO A 106 16.71 5.21 -23.93
C PRO A 106 16.68 4.71 -22.47
N GLY A 107 16.68 3.39 -22.27
CA GLY A 107 16.44 2.79 -20.95
C GLY A 107 17.37 3.27 -19.82
N TRP A 108 18.63 3.62 -20.15
CA TRP A 108 19.57 4.19 -19.17
C TRP A 108 19.15 5.60 -18.70
N LEU A 109 18.60 6.42 -19.61
CA LEU A 109 18.11 7.76 -19.28
C LEU A 109 16.83 7.65 -18.45
N GLY A 110 15.90 6.78 -18.86
CA GLY A 110 14.69 6.50 -18.09
C GLY A 110 15.00 6.03 -16.67
N LEU A 111 15.97 5.13 -16.50
CA LEU A 111 16.39 4.64 -15.19
C LEU A 111 17.05 5.73 -14.34
N THR A 112 17.85 6.60 -14.96
CA THR A 112 18.46 7.75 -14.28
C THR A 112 17.40 8.75 -13.81
N MET A 113 16.41 9.04 -14.66
CA MET A 113 15.29 9.91 -14.32
C MET A 113 14.43 9.31 -13.21
N MET A 114 14.09 8.02 -13.30
CA MET A 114 13.38 7.31 -12.24
C MET A 114 14.15 7.37 -10.91
N THR A 115 15.45 7.13 -10.94
CA THR A 115 16.30 7.20 -9.73
C THR A 115 16.33 8.60 -9.13
N GLY A 116 16.45 9.64 -9.95
CA GLY A 116 16.40 11.04 -9.50
C GLY A 116 15.07 11.38 -8.84
N MET A 117 13.96 11.00 -9.46
CA MET A 117 12.62 11.15 -8.90
C MET A 117 12.49 10.41 -7.57
N CYS A 118 12.89 9.14 -7.52
CA CYS A 118 12.82 8.31 -6.31
C CYS A 118 13.65 8.89 -5.16
N ILE A 119 14.79 9.54 -5.43
CA ILE A 119 15.56 10.24 -4.40
C ILE A 119 14.76 11.43 -3.85
N LEU A 120 14.19 12.26 -4.70
CA LEU A 120 13.52 13.49 -4.27
C LEU A 120 12.17 13.22 -3.59
N VAL A 121 11.29 12.49 -4.28
CA VAL A 121 9.98 12.11 -3.76
C VAL A 121 10.13 11.15 -2.59
N GLY A 122 11.07 10.21 -2.69
CA GLY A 122 11.35 9.28 -1.61
C GLY A 122 11.87 9.97 -0.34
N SER A 123 12.60 11.09 -0.48
CA SER A 123 13.00 11.91 0.66
C SER A 123 11.82 12.56 1.38
N VAL A 124 10.76 12.93 0.65
CA VAL A 124 9.52 13.45 1.22
C VAL A 124 8.81 12.35 2.03
N PHE A 125 8.76 11.13 1.50
CA PHE A 125 8.17 9.99 2.21
C PHE A 125 9.00 9.59 3.44
N ASP A 126 10.33 9.64 3.34
CA ASP A 126 11.23 9.42 4.47
C ASP A 126 11.00 10.46 5.57
N TRP A 127 10.81 11.74 5.20
CA TRP A 127 10.44 12.79 6.14
C TRP A 127 9.09 12.51 6.83
N LEU A 128 8.05 12.16 6.07
CA LEU A 128 6.74 11.81 6.61
C LEU A 128 6.84 10.65 7.60
N ARG A 129 7.63 9.63 7.28
CA ARG A 129 7.90 8.52 8.20
C ARG A 129 8.62 8.99 9.46
N ILE A 130 9.70 9.76 9.34
CA ILE A 130 10.48 10.20 10.51
C ILE A 130 9.64 11.08 11.45
N ARG A 131 8.77 11.94 10.89
CA ARG A 131 7.95 12.86 11.68
C ARG A 131 6.73 12.21 12.31
N SER A 132 6.09 11.27 11.61
CA SER A 132 4.89 10.60 12.10
C SER A 132 5.17 9.35 12.93
N GLU A 133 6.41 8.83 12.89
CA GLU A 133 6.79 7.52 13.41
C GLU A 133 5.92 6.37 12.88
N SER A 134 5.26 6.58 11.73
CA SER A 134 4.28 5.67 11.12
C SER A 134 4.52 5.49 9.62
N VAL A 135 4.22 4.30 9.09
CA VAL A 135 4.23 4.05 7.63
C VAL A 135 3.01 4.62 6.92
N TRP A 136 1.90 4.81 7.62
CA TRP A 136 0.63 5.18 7.00
C TRP A 136 0.67 6.52 6.24
N PRO A 137 1.27 7.59 6.77
CA PRO A 137 1.34 8.85 6.04
C PRO A 137 2.20 8.74 4.77
N ALA A 138 3.28 7.95 4.83
CA ALA A 138 4.11 7.69 3.65
C ALA A 138 3.35 6.84 2.61
N ALA A 139 2.62 5.81 3.05
CA ALA A 139 1.82 4.96 2.16
C ALA A 139 0.69 5.72 1.47
N LEU A 140 0.01 6.62 2.19
CA LEU A 140 -1.01 7.48 1.60
C LEU A 140 -0.41 8.47 0.60
N ALA A 141 0.72 9.07 0.93
CA ALA A 141 1.42 9.98 0.02
C ALA A 141 1.93 9.26 -1.25
N HIS A 142 2.43 8.04 -1.12
CA HIS A 142 2.83 7.19 -2.24
C HIS A 142 1.60 6.81 -3.09
N GLY A 143 0.51 6.36 -2.47
CA GLY A 143 -0.75 6.08 -3.20
C GLY A 143 -1.28 7.29 -3.97
N ALA A 144 -1.23 8.48 -3.36
CA ALA A 144 -1.59 9.74 -4.02
C ALA A 144 -0.65 10.10 -5.18
N PHE A 145 0.65 9.86 -5.02
CA PHE A 145 1.64 10.10 -6.07
C PHE A 145 1.40 9.21 -7.29
N ASN A 146 1.10 7.93 -7.07
CA ASN A 146 0.79 6.99 -8.14
C ASN A 146 -0.49 7.39 -8.89
N GLU A 147 -1.53 7.79 -8.16
CA GLU A 147 -2.79 8.27 -8.74
C GLU A 147 -2.58 9.57 -9.55
N ALA A 148 -1.78 10.50 -9.02
CA ALA A 148 -1.46 11.75 -9.71
C ALA A 148 -0.58 11.56 -10.96
N GLY A 149 0.07 10.40 -11.12
CA GLY A 149 0.99 10.09 -12.22
C GLY A 149 0.36 10.24 -13.61
N GLY A 150 -0.94 9.99 -13.75
CA GLY A 150 -1.68 10.15 -15.02
C GLY A 150 -2.22 11.55 -15.29
N SER A 151 -2.21 12.45 -14.31
CA SER A 151 -2.88 13.77 -14.40
C SER A 151 -2.31 14.70 -15.46
N TYR A 152 -1.07 14.47 -15.93
CA TYR A 152 -0.47 15.27 -17.01
C TYR A 152 -1.25 15.19 -18.32
N LEU A 153 -1.95 14.07 -18.58
CA LEU A 153 -2.76 13.87 -19.77
C LEU A 153 -3.92 14.87 -19.85
N LEU A 154 -4.39 15.37 -18.69
CA LEU A 154 -5.43 16.38 -18.65
C LEU A 154 -5.02 17.65 -19.41
N PHE A 155 -3.73 17.99 -19.42
CA PHE A 155 -3.23 19.25 -19.99
C PHE A 155 -2.52 19.06 -21.35
N ALA A 156 -2.48 17.84 -21.87
CA ALA A 156 -1.92 17.54 -23.18
C ALA A 156 -2.77 18.14 -24.30
N ALA A 157 -2.13 18.58 -25.39
CA ALA A 157 -2.84 18.97 -26.61
C ALA A 157 -3.00 17.75 -27.52
N ALA A 158 -4.13 17.64 -28.21
CA ALA A 158 -4.37 16.53 -29.13
C ALA A 158 -3.28 16.42 -30.21
N GLY A 159 -2.86 15.20 -30.52
CA GLY A 159 -1.77 14.92 -31.46
C GLY A 159 -0.35 15.35 -31.02
N GLU A 160 -0.18 15.99 -29.86
CA GLU A 160 1.15 16.26 -29.29
C GLU A 160 1.58 15.13 -28.34
N ARG A 161 2.79 14.60 -28.56
CA ARG A 161 3.39 13.64 -27.64
C ARG A 161 4.06 14.41 -26.48
N VAL A 162 3.65 14.10 -25.24
CA VAL A 162 4.28 14.66 -24.04
C VAL A 162 5.55 13.87 -23.73
N ASP A 163 6.71 14.53 -23.81
CA ASP A 163 7.96 13.94 -23.35
C ASP A 163 7.94 13.79 -21.83
N THR A 164 7.81 12.55 -21.37
CA THR A 164 7.69 12.24 -19.94
C THR A 164 8.96 12.49 -19.16
N THR A 165 10.13 12.55 -19.81
CA THR A 165 11.40 12.94 -19.17
C THR A 165 11.41 14.41 -18.80
N GLN A 166 10.65 15.24 -19.52
CA GLN A 166 10.60 16.68 -19.32
C GLN A 166 9.38 17.09 -18.50
N ALA A 167 8.18 16.73 -18.96
CA ALA A 167 6.93 17.38 -18.57
C ALA A 167 5.95 16.41 -17.90
N THR A 168 6.30 15.92 -16.70
CA THR A 168 5.42 15.13 -15.81
C THR A 168 5.91 15.20 -14.35
N ILE A 169 5.18 14.56 -13.43
CA ILE A 169 5.62 14.36 -12.04
C ILE A 169 6.88 13.46 -11.93
N VAL A 170 7.12 12.62 -12.94
CA VAL A 170 8.31 11.76 -13.02
C VAL A 170 9.47 12.43 -13.78
N GLY A 171 9.18 13.38 -14.64
CA GLY A 171 10.16 14.20 -15.37
C GLY A 171 10.78 15.31 -14.52
N TRP A 172 11.85 15.93 -15.02
CA TRP A 172 12.65 16.88 -14.26
C TRP A 172 11.87 18.15 -13.83
N THR A 173 10.83 18.55 -14.57
CA THR A 173 9.98 19.68 -14.16
C THR A 173 9.19 19.36 -12.89
N GLY A 174 8.73 18.12 -12.73
CA GLY A 174 8.07 17.63 -11.52
C GLY A 174 8.98 17.57 -10.30
N TRP A 175 10.30 17.57 -10.50
CA TRP A 175 11.29 17.50 -9.42
C TRP A 175 11.48 18.83 -8.69
N ILE A 176 11.12 19.95 -9.31
CA ILE A 176 11.39 21.29 -8.78
C ILE A 176 10.74 21.48 -7.41
N VAL A 177 9.45 21.13 -7.29
CA VAL A 177 8.69 21.25 -6.04
C VAL A 177 9.26 20.37 -4.91
N PRO A 178 9.43 19.04 -5.07
CA PRO A 178 10.00 18.20 -4.03
C PRO A 178 11.46 18.57 -3.72
N LEU A 179 12.25 19.03 -4.71
CA LEU A 179 13.61 19.51 -4.47
C LEU A 179 13.63 20.73 -3.56
N ILE A 180 12.81 21.73 -3.84
CA ILE A 180 12.67 22.93 -3.00
C ILE A 180 12.19 22.51 -1.60
N PHE A 181 11.18 21.64 -1.53
CA PHE A 181 10.63 21.20 -0.25
C PHE A 181 11.66 20.46 0.60
N VAL A 182 12.36 19.47 0.04
CA VAL A 182 13.45 18.74 0.72
C VAL A 182 14.57 19.70 1.12
N GLY A 183 14.94 20.65 0.26
CA GLY A 183 15.92 21.69 0.58
C GLY A 183 15.53 22.52 1.79
N VAL A 184 14.26 22.96 1.87
CA VAL A 184 13.71 23.67 3.03
C VAL A 184 13.72 22.79 4.28
N LEU A 185 13.32 21.53 4.18
CA LEU A 185 13.32 20.59 5.30
C LEU A 185 14.73 20.33 5.85
N LEU A 186 15.73 20.23 4.98
CA LEU A 186 17.13 20.10 5.36
C LEU A 186 17.65 21.38 6.03
N ALA A 187 17.38 22.55 5.45
CA ALA A 187 17.78 23.85 6.00
C ALA A 187 17.16 24.12 7.38
N THR A 188 15.92 23.69 7.58
CA THR A 188 15.16 23.85 8.83
C THR A 188 15.32 22.67 9.80
N LYS A 189 16.20 21.70 9.49
CA LYS A 189 16.51 20.50 10.29
C LYS A 189 15.27 19.67 10.68
N GLN A 190 14.27 19.63 9.82
CA GLN A 190 13.00 18.94 10.07
C GLN A 190 13.08 17.43 9.92
N PHE A 191 14.24 16.87 9.55
CA PHE A 191 14.49 15.43 9.57
C PHE A 191 14.95 14.91 10.95
N ALA A 192 15.03 15.78 11.97
CA ALA A 192 15.30 15.33 13.33
C ALA A 192 14.10 14.53 13.87
N PRO A 193 14.32 13.34 14.50
CA PRO A 193 13.25 12.60 15.15
C PRO A 193 12.57 13.46 16.23
N PRO A 194 11.24 13.30 16.44
CA PRO A 194 10.55 13.97 17.55
C PRO A 194 11.27 13.71 18.88
N LYS A 195 11.38 14.74 19.73
CA LYS A 195 11.93 14.58 21.08
C LYS A 195 11.05 13.58 21.86
N PRO A 196 11.61 12.58 22.55
CA PRO A 196 10.82 11.66 23.37
C PRO A 196 9.99 12.46 24.38
N LEU A 197 8.68 12.17 24.43
CA LEU A 197 7.82 12.72 25.48
C LEU A 197 8.37 12.30 26.85
N PRO A 198 8.29 13.16 27.88
CA PRO A 198 8.60 12.76 29.25
C PRO A 198 7.84 11.49 29.59
N ALA A 199 8.53 10.52 30.21
CA ALA A 199 7.87 9.31 30.68
C ALA A 199 6.67 9.71 31.56
N PRO A 200 5.49 9.08 31.40
CA PRO A 200 4.40 9.28 32.33
C PRO A 200 4.93 9.08 33.76
N PRO A 201 4.48 9.88 34.73
CA PRO A 201 4.76 9.58 36.13
C PRO A 201 4.44 8.12 36.35
N LEU A 202 5.36 7.37 36.96
CA LEU A 202 5.06 6.01 37.42
C LEU A 202 3.79 6.15 38.27
N SER A 203 2.66 5.64 37.76
CA SER A 203 1.47 5.51 38.58
C SER A 203 1.90 4.69 39.79
N PRO A 204 1.61 5.14 41.03
CA PRO A 204 1.88 4.34 42.21
C PRO A 204 1.31 2.96 41.92
N HIS A 205 2.16 1.93 41.96
CA HIS A 205 1.66 0.56 41.94
C HIS A 205 0.58 0.49 43.02
N PRO A 206 -0.63 -0.02 42.72
CA PRO A 206 -1.57 -0.38 43.76
C PRO A 206 -0.78 -1.25 44.73
N THR A 207 -0.60 -0.76 45.96
CA THR A 207 0.01 -1.56 47.03
C THR A 207 -0.72 -2.87 47.04
N ALA A 208 0.01 -3.96 46.78
CA ALA A 208 -0.56 -5.29 46.77
C ALA A 208 -1.39 -5.45 48.07
N PRO A 209 -2.66 -5.89 47.99
CA PRO A 209 -3.43 -6.18 49.20
C PRO A 209 -2.65 -7.21 50.02
N PRO A 210 -2.63 -7.07 51.36
CA PRO A 210 -1.86 -7.96 52.21
C PRO A 210 -2.37 -9.40 52.03
N ASN A 211 -1.49 -10.23 51.47
CA ASN A 211 -1.40 -11.67 51.63
C ASN A 211 -2.70 -12.50 51.51
N HIS A 212 -2.99 -12.99 50.29
CA HIS A 212 -3.62 -14.30 50.13
C HIS A 212 -2.87 -15.13 49.08
N HIS A 213 -2.12 -16.12 49.58
CA HIS A 213 -1.49 -17.27 48.92
C HIS A 213 -0.45 -17.01 47.80
N PRO A 214 0.68 -17.76 47.79
CA PRO A 214 1.64 -17.68 46.69
C PRO A 214 1.05 -18.35 45.44
N ALA A 215 0.49 -17.57 44.53
CA ALA A 215 0.27 -18.01 43.17
C ALA A 215 1.64 -18.15 42.49
N ALA A 216 1.87 -19.31 41.84
CA ALA A 216 3.08 -19.62 41.11
C ALA A 216 3.43 -18.45 40.15
N PRO A 217 4.73 -18.09 40.01
CA PRO A 217 5.10 -16.98 39.16
C PRO A 217 4.76 -17.35 37.72
N LEU A 218 3.72 -16.72 37.17
CA LEU A 218 3.53 -16.65 35.73
C LEU A 218 4.77 -15.95 35.20
N ARG A 219 5.65 -16.74 34.57
CA ARG A 219 6.82 -16.29 33.85
C ARG A 219 6.32 -15.44 32.69
N GLN A 220 6.05 -14.17 32.95
CA GLN A 220 5.81 -13.18 31.91
C GLN A 220 7.15 -12.91 31.26
N GLU A 221 7.48 -13.76 30.30
CA GLU A 221 8.54 -13.48 29.35
C GLU A 221 8.09 -12.26 28.55
N TRP A 222 8.50 -11.08 29.04
CA TRP A 222 8.50 -9.86 28.26
C TRP A 222 9.43 -10.11 27.07
N VAL A 223 8.87 -10.59 25.96
CA VAL A 223 9.48 -10.42 24.66
C VAL A 223 9.61 -8.90 24.49
N ARG A 224 10.79 -8.38 24.81
CA ARG A 224 11.17 -7.00 24.56
C ARG A 224 11.07 -6.81 23.04
N CYS A 225 9.90 -6.40 22.57
CA CYS A 225 9.76 -5.67 21.31
C CYS A 225 10.52 -4.35 21.51
N ARG A 226 11.82 -4.40 21.27
CA ARG A 226 12.68 -3.23 21.20
C ARG A 226 12.46 -2.59 19.83
N PHE A 227 11.24 -2.12 19.59
CA PHE A 227 10.93 -1.21 18.50
C PHE A 227 10.74 0.18 19.11
N ALA A 228 11.62 1.09 18.73
CA ALA A 228 11.43 2.51 18.99
C ALA A 228 10.15 2.98 18.27
N GLY A 229 9.25 3.63 19.01
CA GLY A 229 8.28 4.59 18.45
C GLY A 229 6.83 4.14 18.29
N ALA A 230 6.52 2.89 17.97
CA ALA A 230 5.12 2.52 17.67
C ALA A 230 4.41 1.85 18.86
N ARG A 231 3.67 2.63 19.67
CA ARG A 231 2.73 2.11 20.67
C ARG A 231 1.30 2.10 20.13
N THR A 232 0.99 1.12 19.30
CA THR A 232 -0.38 0.65 19.13
C THR A 232 -0.38 -0.85 19.34
N CYS A 233 -0.47 -1.27 20.60
CA CYS A 233 -0.73 -2.67 20.93
C CYS A 233 -2.24 -2.90 20.77
N ILE A 234 -2.66 -3.51 19.67
CA ILE A 234 -3.97 -4.16 19.60
C ILE A 234 -3.86 -5.43 20.44
N CYS A 235 -4.55 -5.47 21.59
CA CYS A 235 -4.67 -6.68 22.40
C CYS A 235 -5.58 -7.68 21.68
N LEU A 236 -4.98 -8.64 20.97
CA LEU A 236 -5.68 -9.83 20.50
C LEU A 236 -5.55 -10.90 21.59
N SER A 237 -6.56 -11.01 22.46
CA SER A 237 -6.63 -12.08 23.46
C SER A 237 -6.98 -13.40 22.75
N LEU A 238 -5.96 -14.15 22.34
CA LEU A 238 -6.08 -15.57 21.98
C LEU A 238 -6.04 -16.40 23.26
N ALA A 239 -7.21 -16.87 23.71
CA ALA A 239 -7.30 -17.90 24.73
C ALA A 239 -6.82 -19.24 24.13
N ALA A 240 -5.57 -19.61 24.38
CA ALA A 240 -5.06 -20.94 24.08
C ALA A 240 -5.62 -21.93 25.10
N GLY A 241 -6.62 -22.71 24.69
CA GLY A 241 -7.05 -23.90 25.42
C GLY A 241 -5.97 -24.98 25.35
N SER A 242 -5.26 -25.21 26.46
CA SER A 242 -4.38 -26.36 26.62
C SER A 242 -5.18 -27.54 27.18
N GLY A 243 -5.40 -28.57 26.35
CA GLY A 243 -5.86 -29.87 26.83
C GLY A 243 -4.76 -30.61 27.58
N GLN A 244 -5.09 -31.26 28.68
CA GLN A 244 -4.38 -32.43 29.20
C GLN A 244 -5.41 -33.36 29.86
N GLY A 245 -5.41 -34.61 29.41
CA GLY A 245 -6.32 -35.65 29.88
C GLY A 245 -5.82 -36.38 31.12
N GLY A 246 -6.75 -37.11 31.74
CA GLY A 246 -6.47 -38.35 32.46
C GLY A 246 -6.60 -38.31 33.98
N ALA A 247 -7.82 -38.54 34.50
CA ALA A 247 -8.06 -39.45 35.64
C ALA A 247 -9.57 -39.65 35.87
N ARG A 248 -10.06 -40.88 35.71
CA ARG A 248 -11.27 -41.42 36.35
C ARG A 248 -10.81 -42.17 37.61
N PRO A 249 -11.57 -42.21 38.72
CA PRO A 249 -12.79 -43.03 38.78
C PRO A 249 -13.95 -42.49 39.64
N GLY A 250 -15.17 -42.93 39.27
CA GLY A 250 -16.22 -43.35 40.21
C GLY A 250 -17.01 -42.30 40.99
N ALA A 251 -18.23 -41.98 40.51
CA ALA A 251 -19.50 -42.09 41.26
C ALA A 251 -20.66 -41.40 40.52
N ARG A 252 -21.70 -42.17 40.17
CA ARG A 252 -23.10 -41.74 39.97
C ARG A 252 -23.86 -42.00 41.30
N PRO A 253 -25.13 -41.62 41.52
CA PRO A 253 -26.14 -40.98 40.63
C PRO A 253 -26.97 -39.83 41.29
N GLY A 254 -27.88 -39.21 40.50
CA GLY A 254 -29.01 -38.39 40.99
C GLY A 254 -29.34 -37.23 40.04
N ALA A 255 -30.17 -37.41 39.02
CA ALA A 255 -31.63 -37.18 39.01
C ALA A 255 -32.04 -35.69 39.10
N GLY A 256 -32.60 -35.12 38.02
CA GLY A 256 -33.15 -33.75 38.04
C GLY A 256 -33.45 -33.08 36.69
N ARG A 257 -34.37 -33.68 35.93
CA ARG A 257 -35.25 -33.17 34.85
C ARG A 257 -35.48 -31.64 34.70
N ALA A 258 -35.48 -31.14 33.45
CA ALA A 258 -36.42 -30.19 32.78
C ALA A 258 -35.69 -29.25 31.79
N GLN A 259 -35.74 -29.46 30.46
CA GLN A 259 -36.75 -29.11 29.43
C GLN A 259 -36.55 -27.73 28.75
N GLY A 260 -36.57 -27.76 27.40
CA GLY A 260 -36.68 -26.63 26.46
C GLY A 260 -35.41 -26.42 25.62
N GLY A 261 -35.34 -26.52 24.29
CA GLY A 261 -36.31 -26.76 23.22
C GLY A 261 -35.59 -26.66 21.85
N ALA A 262 -36.12 -27.35 20.83
CA ALA A 262 -35.86 -27.30 19.37
C ALA A 262 -34.44 -27.68 18.84
N ARG A 263 -34.21 -28.84 18.18
CA ARG A 263 -34.46 -29.21 16.74
C ARG A 263 -33.94 -28.15 15.76
N ALA A 264 -33.23 -28.43 14.66
CA ALA A 264 -32.69 -29.59 13.94
C ALA A 264 -31.61 -29.00 12.98
N GLY A 265 -30.52 -29.64 12.58
CA GLY A 265 -30.43 -30.80 11.71
C GLY A 265 -29.23 -30.59 10.78
N ALA A 266 -28.22 -31.43 10.91
CA ALA A 266 -27.04 -31.46 10.04
C ALA A 266 -27.31 -32.36 8.83
N GLY A 267 -26.92 -31.91 7.64
CA GLY A 267 -26.86 -32.71 6.42
C GLY A 267 -25.42 -32.70 5.88
N ARG A 268 -24.86 -33.89 5.70
CA ARG A 268 -23.48 -34.15 5.24
C ARG A 268 -23.56 -34.92 3.91
N ALA A 269 -22.60 -34.62 3.02
CA ALA A 269 -22.00 -35.46 1.98
C ALA A 269 -22.79 -35.78 0.68
N GLN A 270 -22.16 -35.40 -0.44
CA GLN A 270 -21.93 -36.12 -1.71
C GLN A 270 -20.99 -35.20 -2.53
N ALA A 271 -19.76 -35.50 -2.95
CA ALA A 271 -19.12 -36.65 -3.60
C ALA A 271 -19.58 -36.85 -5.05
N GLU A 272 -18.98 -36.10 -5.98
CA GLU A 272 -18.90 -36.46 -7.40
C GLU A 272 -17.46 -36.20 -7.89
N GLY A 273 -16.88 -37.23 -8.50
CA GLY A 273 -15.67 -37.17 -9.31
C GLY A 273 -15.99 -37.61 -10.73
N THR A 274 -15.12 -37.24 -11.66
CA THR A 274 -14.82 -37.84 -12.99
C THR A 274 -14.01 -36.75 -13.73
N ASP A 275 -12.68 -36.81 -13.69
CA ASP A 275 -11.74 -37.63 -14.48
C ASP A 275 -11.57 -37.16 -15.93
N LEU A 276 -10.31 -36.90 -16.25
CA LEU A 276 -9.75 -36.34 -17.47
C LEU A 276 -9.20 -37.50 -18.32
N ALA A 277 -9.46 -37.52 -19.64
CA ALA A 277 -8.48 -37.95 -20.66
C ALA A 277 -9.01 -37.75 -22.10
N ASP A 278 -8.19 -37.07 -22.90
CA ASP A 278 -7.74 -37.37 -24.28
C ASP A 278 -8.69 -37.99 -25.32
N GLU A 279 -8.87 -37.31 -26.46
CA GLU A 279 -8.35 -37.76 -27.79
C GLU A 279 -8.72 -36.79 -28.94
N VAL A 280 -7.72 -36.52 -29.77
CA VAL A 280 -7.73 -35.97 -31.15
C VAL A 280 -6.87 -36.99 -31.95
N PRO A 281 -7.04 -37.30 -33.27
CA PRO A 281 -7.65 -36.56 -34.39
C PRO A 281 -8.53 -37.39 -35.36
N HIS A 282 -9.18 -36.76 -36.35
CA HIS A 282 -9.07 -37.17 -37.77
C HIS A 282 -9.71 -36.16 -38.75
N THR A 283 -9.05 -36.06 -39.90
CA THR A 283 -9.30 -35.29 -41.11
C THR A 283 -10.40 -35.89 -42.01
N SER A 284 -11.26 -35.08 -42.66
CA SER A 284 -11.71 -35.31 -44.04
C SER A 284 -12.56 -34.16 -44.62
N ARG A 285 -12.40 -33.98 -45.94
CA ARG A 285 -13.00 -33.03 -46.89
C ARG A 285 -14.50 -33.25 -47.17
N GLN A 286 -15.05 -32.32 -47.96
CA GLN A 286 -16.27 -32.32 -48.80
C GLN A 286 -17.46 -31.60 -48.10
N HIS A 287 -18.15 -30.63 -48.67
CA HIS A 287 -18.40 -30.20 -50.06
C HIS A 287 -18.60 -28.68 -50.13
#